data_AF-A0A2G2VCM2-F1
#
_entry.id   AF-A0A2G2VCM2-F1
#
_cell.length_a   1.000
_cell.length_b   1.000
_cell.length_c   1.000
_cell.angle_alpha   90.00
_cell.angle_beta   90.00
_cell.angle_gamma   90.00
#
_symmetry.space_group_name_H-M   'P 1'
#
loop_
_entity.id
_entity.type
_entity.pdbx_description
1 polymer ?
#
loop_
_entity_poly.entity_id
_entity_poly.type
_entity_poly.pdbx_seq_one_letter_code
_entity_poly.pdbx_strand_id
1 'polypeptide(L)'
;MVDLHMNIFSRILLIISLISISISSQITIANGLKISPRPSPINNKNKIKNLVTSLMVSSMAKTEEFVKRIVLTRLAIELDEYKKDCLETCKEVYEDAVDAMKSTLKDVNEGNYYKANVDVSAISENMETCKECVKEIYGDDPEFTKFDNWSHGIIEDALTRITRISR
;
A
#
# COMPACT_ATOMS: atom_id res chain seq x y z
N MET A 1 48.36 29.78 -35.97
CA MET A 1 49.04 30.86 -35.21
C MET A 1 48.25 32.15 -35.47
N VAL A 2 47.46 32.57 -34.46
CA VAL A 2 46.86 33.91 -34.19
C VAL A 2 45.89 34.46 -35.26
N ASP A 3 44.56 34.41 -35.07
CA ASP A 3 43.67 35.38 -34.39
C ASP A 3 43.64 36.76 -35.10
N LEU A 4 42.54 37.51 -35.28
CA LEU A 4 41.30 37.65 -34.53
C LEU A 4 40.30 38.54 -35.34
N HIS A 5 39.07 38.64 -34.81
CA HIS A 5 38.11 39.74 -34.98
C HIS A 5 37.12 39.67 -36.15
N MET A 6 35.99 39.02 -35.89
CA MET A 6 34.72 39.43 -36.48
C MET A 6 33.79 39.88 -35.37
N ASN A 7 33.53 41.18 -35.33
CA ASN A 7 32.33 41.67 -34.70
C ASN A 7 31.88 42.95 -35.40
N ILE A 8 30.56 43.10 -35.38
CA ILE A 8 29.88 44.36 -35.12
C ILE A 8 29.49 45.24 -36.33
N PHE A 9 28.20 45.58 -36.29
CA PHE A 9 27.44 46.67 -36.92
C PHE A 9 26.75 46.44 -38.27
N SER A 10 25.43 46.26 -38.13
CA SER A 10 24.40 47.23 -38.58
C SER A 10 23.50 46.76 -39.69
N ARG A 11 22.24 47.24 -39.62
CA ARG A 11 21.15 47.20 -40.62
C ARG A 11 20.26 45.94 -40.48
N ILE A 12 18.93 45.98 -40.34
CA ILE A 12 17.94 46.98 -40.76
C ILE A 12 16.54 46.55 -40.24
N LEU A 13 15.73 47.56 -39.89
CA LEU A 13 14.25 47.66 -39.83
C LEU A 13 13.37 46.79 -38.90
N LEU A 14 12.84 47.48 -37.88
CA LEU A 14 11.43 47.63 -37.48
C LEU A 14 10.35 46.84 -38.27
N ILE A 15 9.60 45.99 -37.56
CA ILE A 15 8.17 45.75 -37.78
C ILE A 15 7.47 45.68 -36.42
N ILE A 16 6.54 46.61 -36.19
CA ILE A 16 5.63 46.64 -35.03
C ILE A 16 4.42 45.77 -35.38
N SER A 17 4.07 44.80 -34.54
CA SER A 17 2.69 44.30 -34.47
C SER A 17 2.38 43.78 -33.07
N LEU A 18 1.22 44.20 -32.58
CA LEU A 18 0.69 44.06 -31.23
C LEU A 18 0.44 42.59 -30.86
N ILE A 19 1.07 42.12 -29.79
CA ILE A 19 0.62 40.95 -29.04
C ILE A 19 0.43 41.38 -27.59
N SER A 20 -0.80 41.22 -27.11
CA SER A 20 -1.21 41.40 -25.72
C SER A 20 -0.45 40.40 -24.85
N ILE A 21 0.72 40.81 -24.34
CA ILE A 21 1.42 40.04 -23.32
C ILE A 21 0.76 40.41 -22.00
N SER A 22 -0.09 39.52 -21.50
CA SER A 22 -0.48 39.47 -20.10
C SER A 22 0.80 39.56 -19.27
N ILE A 23 1.02 40.69 -18.60
CA ILE A 23 2.10 40.82 -17.64
C ILE A 23 1.74 39.85 -16.50
N SER A 24 2.24 38.62 -16.57
CA SER A 24 2.27 37.75 -15.41
C SER A 24 3.25 38.41 -14.46
N SER A 25 2.72 39.13 -13.46
CA SER A 25 3.51 39.77 -12.43
C SER A 25 4.24 38.67 -11.65
N GLN A 26 5.48 38.37 -12.04
CA GLN A 26 6.37 37.65 -11.15
C GLN A 26 6.84 38.63 -10.08
N ILE A 27 6.10 38.65 -8.98
CA ILE A 27 6.55 39.29 -7.75
C ILE A 27 7.64 38.40 -7.17
N THR A 28 8.89 38.79 -7.40
CA THR A 28 10.05 38.22 -6.72
C THR A 28 10.06 38.74 -5.29
N ILE A 29 9.62 37.93 -4.32
CA ILE A 29 9.97 38.13 -2.90
C ILE A 29 11.10 37.17 -2.56
N ALA A 30 12.20 37.75 -2.08
CA ALA A 30 13.38 37.07 -1.59
C ALA A 30 13.03 36.03 -0.50
N ASN A 31 13.66 34.85 -0.59
CA ASN A 31 13.68 33.78 0.40
C ASN A 31 12.32 33.18 0.81
N GLY A 32 11.63 32.54 -0.14
CA GLY A 32 10.50 31.65 0.12
C GLY A 32 10.86 30.20 -0.18
N LEU A 33 10.82 29.32 0.83
CA LEU A 33 10.81 27.86 0.66
C LEU A 33 9.80 27.52 -0.45
N LYS A 34 10.20 26.78 -1.50
CA LYS A 34 9.24 26.22 -2.47
C LYS A 34 8.33 25.25 -1.73
N ILE A 35 7.22 25.74 -1.18
CA ILE A 35 6.16 24.89 -0.65
C ILE A 35 5.50 24.26 -1.87
N SER A 36 5.86 23.00 -2.12
CA SER A 36 5.16 22.16 -3.09
C SER A 36 3.65 22.25 -2.82
N PRO A 37 2.79 22.44 -3.85
CA PRO A 37 1.35 22.49 -3.64
C PRO A 37 0.90 21.29 -2.82
N ARG A 38 0.20 21.53 -1.70
CA ARG A 38 -0.39 20.45 -0.90
C ARG A 38 -1.29 19.63 -1.84
N PRO A 39 -1.08 18.31 -1.99
CA PRO A 39 -1.89 17.51 -2.89
C PRO A 39 -3.37 17.64 -2.51
N SER A 40 -4.25 17.71 -3.51
CA SER A 40 -5.68 17.85 -3.28
C SER A 40 -6.22 16.66 -2.47
N PRO A 41 -7.25 16.86 -1.64
CA PRO A 41 -7.85 15.79 -0.84
C PRO A 41 -8.28 14.57 -1.69
N ILE A 42 -8.77 14.82 -2.91
CA ILE A 42 -9.18 13.78 -3.87
C ILE A 42 -7.97 12.97 -4.35
N ASN A 43 -6.84 13.61 -4.65
CA ASN A 43 -5.61 12.92 -5.06
C ASN A 43 -5.08 12.02 -3.92
N ASN A 44 -5.18 12.48 -2.67
CA ASN A 44 -4.77 11.68 -1.51
C ASN A 44 -5.67 10.44 -1.31
N LYS A 45 -7.00 10.59 -1.46
CA LYS A 45 -7.96 9.48 -1.35
C LYS A 45 -7.71 8.40 -2.41
N ASN A 46 -7.49 8.80 -3.66
CA ASN A 46 -7.17 7.88 -4.76
C ASN A 46 -5.83 7.18 -4.56
N LYS A 47 -4.80 7.91 -4.09
CA LYS A 47 -3.50 7.31 -3.77
C LYS A 47 -3.63 6.24 -2.70
N ILE A 48 -4.35 6.51 -1.61
CA ILE A 48 -4.56 5.55 -0.53
C ILE A 48 -5.38 4.35 -1.01
N LYS A 49 -6.47 4.58 -1.76
CA LYS A 49 -7.24 3.51 -2.40
C LYS A 49 -6.33 2.55 -3.17
N ASN A 50 -5.52 3.08 -4.09
CA ASN A 50 -4.63 2.26 -4.92
C ASN A 50 -3.59 1.48 -4.09
N LEU A 51 -3.06 2.10 -3.04
CA LEU A 51 -2.09 1.44 -2.15
C LEU A 51 -2.73 0.30 -1.35
N VAL A 52 -3.90 0.53 -0.74
CA VAL A 52 -4.62 -0.51 -0.01
C VAL A 52 -5.06 -1.63 -0.97
N THR A 53 -5.54 -1.29 -2.17
CA THR A 53 -5.88 -2.28 -3.19
C THR A 53 -4.68 -3.16 -3.56
N SER A 54 -3.52 -2.53 -3.82
CA SER A 54 -2.28 -3.25 -4.14
C SER A 54 -1.87 -4.18 -3.01
N LEU A 55 -1.94 -3.72 -1.75
CA LEU A 55 -1.62 -4.54 -0.58
C LEU A 55 -2.54 -5.76 -0.50
N MET A 56 -3.86 -5.57 -0.52
CA MET A 56 -4.82 -6.68 -0.38
C MET A 56 -4.69 -7.71 -1.50
N VAL A 57 -4.53 -7.28 -2.77
CA VAL A 57 -4.32 -8.20 -3.91
C VAL A 57 -3.07 -9.06 -3.70
N SER A 58 -1.95 -8.44 -3.32
CA SER A 58 -0.71 -9.18 -3.08
C SER A 58 -0.79 -10.10 -1.86
N SER A 59 -1.51 -9.68 -0.82
CA SER A 59 -1.67 -10.45 0.42
C SER A 59 -2.54 -11.66 0.24
N MET A 60 -3.64 -11.57 -0.52
CA MET A 60 -4.48 -12.74 -0.81
C MET A 60 -3.66 -13.86 -1.44
N ALA A 61 -2.93 -13.55 -2.52
CA ALA A 61 -2.11 -14.54 -3.21
C ALA A 61 -1.05 -15.17 -2.29
N LYS A 62 -0.42 -14.37 -1.42
CA LYS A 62 0.58 -14.85 -0.47
C LYS A 62 -0.02 -15.71 0.64
N THR A 63 -1.20 -15.35 1.16
CA THR A 63 -1.92 -16.15 2.15
C THR A 63 -2.37 -17.48 1.55
N GLU A 64 -2.97 -17.46 0.36
CA GLU A 64 -3.36 -18.68 -0.38
C GLU A 64 -2.14 -19.58 -0.66
N GLU A 65 -1.00 -18.99 -1.06
CA GLU A 65 0.24 -19.74 -1.25
C GLU A 65 0.72 -20.36 0.07
N PHE A 66 0.68 -19.62 1.18
CA PHE A 66 1.11 -20.11 2.49
C PHE A 66 0.24 -21.27 2.99
N VAL A 67 -1.08 -21.14 2.87
CA VAL A 67 -2.03 -22.24 3.15
C VAL A 67 -1.65 -23.46 2.32
N LYS A 68 -1.48 -23.30 1.01
CA LYS A 68 -1.18 -24.41 0.11
C LYS A 68 0.16 -25.08 0.41
N ARG A 69 1.21 -24.29 0.63
CA ARG A 69 2.59 -24.81 0.70
C ARG A 69 2.98 -25.27 2.09
N ILE A 70 2.47 -24.62 3.12
CA ILE A 70 2.89 -24.87 4.51
C ILE A 70 1.79 -25.61 5.26
N VAL A 71 0.58 -25.05 5.33
CA VAL A 71 -0.51 -25.62 6.13
C VAL A 71 -0.95 -26.98 5.57
N LEU A 72 -1.32 -27.04 4.29
CA LEU A 72 -1.79 -28.29 3.65
C LEU A 72 -0.69 -29.36 3.58
N THR A 73 0.57 -28.96 3.37
CA THR A 73 1.70 -29.91 3.37
C THR A 73 1.90 -30.55 4.74
N ARG A 74 1.74 -29.79 5.83
CA ARG A 74 1.81 -30.32 7.20
C ARG A 74 0.58 -31.17 7.56
N LEU A 75 -0.60 -30.82 7.06
CA LEU A 75 -1.80 -31.64 7.21
C LEU A 75 -1.73 -32.97 6.44
N ALA A 76 -0.87 -33.09 5.43
CA ALA A 76 -0.74 -34.29 4.62
C ALA A 76 0.12 -35.40 5.27
N ILE A 77 0.77 -35.13 6.41
CA ILE A 77 1.51 -36.13 7.17
C ILE A 77 0.67 -36.64 8.35
N GLU A 78 1.10 -37.74 8.96
CA GLU A 78 0.47 -38.25 10.19
C GLU A 78 0.75 -37.30 11.36
N LEU A 79 -0.31 -36.84 12.01
CA LEU A 79 -0.31 -35.90 13.13
C LEU A 79 -1.13 -36.48 14.29
N ASP A 80 -0.79 -36.10 15.51
CA ASP A 80 -1.72 -36.26 16.62
C ASP A 80 -2.97 -35.36 16.41
N GLU A 81 -4.08 -35.75 17.03
CA GLU A 81 -5.39 -35.11 16.84
C GLU A 81 -5.32 -33.60 17.13
N TYR A 82 -4.62 -33.20 18.19
CA TYR A 82 -4.49 -31.80 18.56
C TYR A 82 -3.71 -30.96 17.55
N LYS A 83 -2.59 -31.47 17.02
CA LYS A 83 -1.87 -30.79 15.91
C LYS A 83 -2.71 -30.67 14.65
N LYS A 84 -3.49 -31.70 14.35
CA LYS A 84 -4.37 -31.70 13.18
C LYS A 84 -5.45 -30.63 13.32
N ASP A 85 -6.18 -30.61 14.42
CA ASP A 85 -7.22 -29.61 14.70
C ASP A 85 -6.68 -28.18 14.62
N CYS A 86 -5.46 -27.98 15.14
CA CYS A 86 -4.81 -26.68 15.08
C CYS A 86 -4.52 -26.22 13.65
N LEU A 87 -3.98 -27.11 12.81
CA LEU A 87 -3.68 -26.79 11.41
C LEU A 87 -4.94 -26.67 10.55
N GLU A 88 -6.00 -27.40 10.85
CA GLU A 88 -7.32 -27.22 10.23
C GLU A 88 -7.91 -25.86 10.60
N THR A 89 -7.83 -25.46 11.88
CA THR A 89 -8.20 -24.11 12.34
C THR A 89 -7.41 -23.04 11.59
N CYS A 90 -6.08 -23.20 11.46
CA CYS A 90 -5.24 -22.28 10.69
C CYS A 90 -5.66 -22.15 9.23
N LYS A 91 -6.02 -23.28 8.58
CA LYS A 91 -6.52 -23.26 7.20
C LYS A 91 -7.80 -22.42 7.12
N GLU A 92 -8.76 -22.67 8.00
CA GLU A 92 -10.04 -21.96 8.02
C GLU A 92 -9.87 -20.46 8.24
N VAL A 93 -9.15 -20.05 9.28
CA VAL A 93 -8.98 -18.62 9.59
C VAL A 93 -8.15 -17.89 8.52
N TYR A 94 -7.21 -18.56 7.85
CA TYR A 94 -6.51 -17.96 6.71
C TYR A 94 -7.39 -17.83 5.46
N GLU A 95 -8.31 -18.77 5.22
CA GLU A 95 -9.34 -18.65 4.17
C GLU A 95 -10.30 -17.48 4.49
N ASP A 96 -10.74 -17.36 5.75
CA ASP A 96 -11.55 -16.22 6.23
C ASP A 96 -10.80 -14.89 6.12
N ALA A 97 -9.49 -14.88 6.40
CA ALA A 97 -8.67 -13.69 6.21
C ALA A 97 -8.59 -13.26 4.74
N VAL A 98 -8.54 -14.21 3.79
CA VAL A 98 -8.61 -13.91 2.35
C VAL A 98 -9.97 -13.30 2.00
N ASP A 99 -11.06 -13.78 2.58
CA ASP A 99 -12.39 -13.20 2.36
C ASP A 99 -12.55 -11.81 2.99
N ALA A 100 -11.94 -11.56 4.14
CA ALA A 100 -11.82 -10.23 4.73
C ALA A 100 -10.98 -9.28 3.85
N MET A 101 -9.91 -9.76 3.19
CA MET A 101 -9.15 -8.99 2.19
C MET A 101 -10.02 -8.64 0.97
N LYS A 102 -10.84 -9.57 0.47
CA LYS A 102 -11.80 -9.29 -0.62
C LYS A 102 -12.83 -8.25 -0.21
N SER A 103 -13.32 -8.33 1.03
CA SER A 103 -14.28 -7.36 1.56
C SER A 103 -13.65 -5.97 1.71
N THR A 104 -12.41 -5.91 2.21
CA THR A 104 -11.62 -4.66 2.26
C THR A 104 -11.48 -4.04 0.87
N LEU A 105 -11.19 -4.84 -0.16
CA LEU A 105 -11.09 -4.37 -1.55
C LEU A 105 -12.40 -3.76 -2.04
N LYS A 106 -13.53 -4.44 -1.78
CA LYS A 106 -14.86 -3.95 -2.13
C LYS A 106 -15.14 -2.60 -1.46
N ASP A 107 -14.94 -2.53 -0.16
CA ASP A 107 -15.25 -1.35 0.63
C ASP A 107 -14.39 -0.14 0.26
N VAL A 108 -13.09 -0.33 0.04
CA VAL A 108 -12.20 0.72 -0.46
C VAL A 108 -12.62 1.20 -1.87
N ASN A 109 -13.12 0.29 -2.71
CA ASN A 109 -13.61 0.65 -4.03
C ASN A 109 -14.89 1.49 -3.99
N GLU A 110 -15.79 1.17 -3.06
CA GLU A 110 -17.03 1.90 -2.77
C GLU A 110 -16.79 3.19 -1.95
N GLY A 111 -15.57 3.37 -1.43
CA GLY A 111 -15.19 4.52 -0.61
C GLY A 111 -15.67 4.42 0.84
N ASN A 112 -16.07 3.23 1.29
CA ASN A 112 -16.47 2.91 2.65
C ASN A 112 -15.26 2.54 3.53
N TYR A 113 -14.44 3.54 3.86
CA TYR A 113 -13.20 3.33 4.64
C TYR A 113 -13.44 2.91 6.10
N TYR A 114 -14.64 3.17 6.63
CA TYR A 114 -15.01 2.67 7.96
C TYR A 114 -15.14 1.14 7.94
N LYS A 115 -15.92 0.60 7.00
CA LYS A 115 -16.08 -0.85 6.89
C LYS A 115 -14.79 -1.54 6.43
N ALA A 116 -14.01 -0.91 5.54
CA ALA A 116 -12.68 -1.39 5.20
C ALA A 116 -11.74 -1.47 6.42
N ASN A 117 -11.85 -0.56 7.39
CA ASN A 117 -11.07 -0.64 8.63
C ASN A 117 -11.48 -1.86 9.47
N VAL A 118 -12.78 -2.10 9.60
CA VAL A 118 -13.34 -3.29 10.30
C VAL A 118 -12.89 -4.57 9.61
N ASP A 119 -12.96 -4.65 8.28
CA ASP A 119 -12.55 -5.82 7.52
C ASP A 119 -11.04 -6.09 7.70
N VAL A 120 -10.19 -5.06 7.74
CA VAL A 120 -8.75 -5.24 8.03
C VAL A 120 -8.49 -5.69 9.47
N SER A 121 -9.28 -5.22 10.44
CA SER A 121 -9.21 -5.74 11.81
C SER A 121 -9.57 -7.22 11.89
N ALA A 122 -10.57 -7.67 11.12
CA ALA A 122 -10.92 -9.09 11.02
C ALA A 122 -9.77 -9.94 10.44
N ILE A 123 -8.99 -9.42 9.47
CA ILE A 123 -7.76 -10.07 9.00
C ILE A 123 -6.81 -10.30 10.19
N SER A 124 -6.62 -9.29 11.05
CA SER A 124 -5.74 -9.38 12.22
C SER A 124 -6.18 -10.46 13.21
N GLU A 125 -7.47 -10.53 13.52
CA GLU A 125 -8.03 -11.52 14.44
C GLU A 125 -7.81 -12.94 13.91
N ASN A 126 -8.04 -13.15 12.61
CA ASN A 126 -7.80 -14.42 11.95
C ASN A 126 -6.32 -14.83 11.97
N MET A 127 -5.40 -13.89 11.71
CA MET A 127 -3.96 -14.17 11.76
C MET A 127 -3.49 -14.53 13.17
N GLU A 128 -3.96 -13.81 14.20
CA GLU A 128 -3.60 -14.06 15.60
C GLU A 128 -4.13 -15.42 16.08
N THR A 129 -5.35 -15.79 15.69
CA THR A 129 -5.95 -17.08 16.07
C THR A 129 -5.07 -18.26 15.63
N CYS A 130 -4.59 -18.26 14.39
CA CYS A 130 -3.68 -19.32 13.94
C CYS A 130 -2.31 -19.26 14.64
N LYS A 131 -1.76 -18.05 14.83
CA LYS A 131 -0.45 -17.85 15.48
C LYS A 131 -0.45 -18.37 16.92
N GLU A 132 -1.49 -18.06 17.71
CA GLU A 132 -1.63 -18.57 19.08
C GLU A 132 -1.65 -20.11 19.08
N CYS A 133 -2.47 -20.70 18.23
CA CYS A 133 -2.58 -22.16 18.11
C CYS A 133 -1.25 -22.82 17.70
N VAL A 134 -0.60 -22.29 16.67
CA VAL A 134 0.68 -22.81 16.16
C VAL A 134 1.78 -22.71 17.21
N LYS A 135 1.80 -21.64 17.99
CA LYS A 135 2.77 -21.46 19.07
C LYS A 135 2.63 -22.55 20.13
N GLU A 136 1.42 -23.02 20.41
CA GLU A 136 1.18 -24.12 21.35
C GLU A 136 1.73 -25.46 20.82
N ILE A 137 1.59 -25.74 19.52
CA ILE A 137 1.99 -27.03 18.94
C ILE A 137 3.42 -27.12 18.42
N TYR A 138 4.00 -25.99 17.98
CA TYR A 138 5.31 -25.93 17.33
C TYR A 138 6.27 -24.90 17.95
N GLY A 139 5.82 -24.08 18.91
CA GLY A 139 6.63 -22.99 19.45
C GLY A 139 6.94 -21.95 18.36
N ASP A 140 8.21 -21.53 18.28
CA ASP A 140 8.68 -20.53 17.31
C ASP A 140 9.02 -21.17 15.95
N ASP A 141 8.01 -21.75 15.29
CA ASP A 141 8.19 -22.33 13.97
C ASP A 141 8.62 -21.26 12.94
N PRO A 142 9.75 -21.43 12.24
CA PRO A 142 10.33 -20.36 11.42
C PRO A 142 9.44 -19.94 10.24
N GLU A 143 8.66 -20.84 9.65
CA GLU A 143 7.79 -20.52 8.52
C GLU A 143 6.57 -19.73 9.01
N PHE A 144 5.95 -20.16 10.10
CA PHE A 144 4.82 -19.46 10.71
C PHE A 144 5.24 -18.12 11.33
N THR A 145 6.36 -18.05 12.05
CA THR A 145 6.89 -16.79 12.59
C THR A 145 7.20 -15.79 11.47
N LYS A 146 7.75 -16.25 10.35
CA LYS A 146 8.00 -15.38 9.20
C LYS A 146 6.71 -14.87 8.55
N PHE A 147 5.70 -15.73 8.45
CA PHE A 147 4.39 -15.36 7.91
C PHE A 147 3.64 -14.39 8.82
N ASP A 148 3.64 -14.64 10.14
CA ASP A 148 3.06 -13.78 11.17
C ASP A 148 3.65 -12.36 11.10
N ASN A 149 4.98 -12.24 11.19
CA ASN A 149 5.67 -10.95 11.10
C ASN A 149 5.34 -10.19 9.81
N TRP A 150 5.26 -10.90 8.68
CA TRP A 150 4.86 -10.28 7.41
C TRP A 150 3.41 -9.79 7.46
N SER A 151 2.49 -10.63 7.95
CA SER A 151 1.06 -10.33 7.98
C SER A 151 0.79 -9.10 8.87
N HIS A 152 1.43 -9.04 10.04
CA HIS A 152 1.35 -7.92 10.97
C HIS A 152 1.74 -6.60 10.30
N GLY A 153 2.87 -6.58 9.58
CA GLY A 153 3.32 -5.37 8.89
C GLY A 153 2.35 -4.90 7.79
N ILE A 154 1.68 -5.81 7.08
CA ILE A 154 0.68 -5.43 6.08
C ILE A 154 -0.60 -4.91 6.72
N ILE A 155 -1.06 -5.55 7.79
CA ILE A 155 -2.24 -5.14 8.55
C ILE A 155 -2.04 -3.72 9.11
N GLU A 156 -0.90 -3.48 9.77
CA GLU A 156 -0.56 -2.16 10.31
C GLU A 156 -0.50 -1.07 9.24
N ASP A 157 0.12 -1.36 8.08
CA ASP A 157 0.20 -0.39 6.97
C ASP A 157 -1.20 -0.09 6.40
N ALA A 158 -2.03 -1.13 6.22
CA ALA A 158 -3.40 -0.97 5.74
C ALA A 158 -4.24 -0.13 6.71
N LEU A 159 -4.25 -0.45 8.01
CA LEU A 159 -4.99 0.30 9.03
C LEU A 159 -4.52 1.76 9.11
N THR A 160 -3.20 1.98 9.08
CA THR A 160 -2.60 3.33 9.11
C THR A 160 -3.07 4.15 7.92
N ARG A 161 -3.06 3.57 6.71
CA ARG A 161 -3.50 4.26 5.49
C ARG A 161 -4.98 4.58 5.50
N ILE A 162 -5.82 3.61 5.87
CA ILE A 162 -7.27 3.76 5.92
C ILE A 162 -7.66 4.87 6.92
N THR A 163 -7.05 4.87 8.11
CA THR A 163 -7.34 5.84 9.17
C THR A 163 -7.02 7.29 8.76
N ARG A 164 -6.08 7.50 7.83
CA ARG A 164 -5.76 8.85 7.30
C ARG A 164 -6.84 9.44 6.40
N ILE A 165 -7.79 8.64 5.92
CA ILE A 165 -8.96 9.14 5.15
C ILE A 165 -10.12 9.46 6.08
N SER A 166 -10.27 8.70 7.16
CA SER A 166 -11.38 8.81 8.10
C SER A 166 -11.25 9.96 9.11
N ARG A 167 -10.13 10.70 9.08
CA ARG A 167 -9.88 11.92 9.87
C ARG A 167 -10.06 13.16 9.01
#